data_AF-A0A4Y3II99-F1
#
_entry.id   AF-A0A4Y3II99-F1
#
_cell.length_a   1.000
_cell.length_b   1.000
_cell.length_c   1.000
_cell.angle_alpha   90.00
_cell.angle_beta   90.00
_cell.angle_gamma   90.00
#
_symmetry.space_group_name_H-M   'P 1'
#
loop_
_entity.id
_entity.type
_entity.pdbx_description
1 polymer ?
#
loop_
_entity_poly.entity_id
_entity_poly.type
_entity_poly.pdbx_seq_one_letter_code
_entity_poly.pdbx_strand_id
1 'polypeptide(L)'
;MKHIYLKSLLATSVLLAVGCTSTPSAPEFPNNKETGVALLTPVAITASSHDGNGPDRLFDQDLTTRWSSAGEGEWAMLDYGSVQEFDAVQAAFSKGNERQSKFDIQVSVDGENWTTVLENQMSSGKALGLERFQWETAVKARYVRYVGHGNTKSGWNSVTELAAVNCNVNACPTSHIITPAVVAAEATMIAEMKAAEKALKEARKDLRSGDFGAPAVYPCETTVKCNTRTALPVPTGLPATPVAGNAPSENFDMTHWYLSQPFDHDKNGKPDDVSEWNLANGYQHPEIFYTADDGGLVFKSYVKGVRTSKNTKYARTELREMMRRGDQSIKTKGVNKNNWVFSSAPEADLKAAAGIDGVLEATLKIDHATTTGNANEVGRFIIGQIHDQNDEPIRLYYRKLPNQPTGAVYFAHESQDATKEDFYPLVGDLTAEVGEDGIALGEKFSYRIEVKGNTMTVSVMREGHDDVVQVVDMSDSGYDVGGKYMYFKAGVYNQNISGDLDDYSQATFYQLDVSHDTYTAK
;
A
#
# COMPACT_ATOMS: atom_id res chain seq x y z
N MET A 1 -27.40 -0.90 -75.50
CA MET A 1 -26.56 -2.01 -76.01
C MET A 1 -25.17 -1.87 -75.41
N LYS A 2 -24.70 -2.89 -74.66
CA LYS A 2 -23.29 -3.24 -74.40
C LYS A 2 -22.45 -2.19 -73.63
N HIS A 3 -21.68 -2.48 -72.58
CA HIS A 3 -21.29 -3.71 -71.89
C HIS A 3 -20.90 -3.37 -70.43
N ILE A 4 -21.11 -4.37 -69.58
CA ILE A 4 -20.71 -4.51 -68.19
C ILE A 4 -19.17 -4.50 -68.07
N TYR A 5 -18.64 -3.82 -67.06
CA TYR A 5 -17.38 -4.22 -66.41
C TYR A 5 -17.58 -4.29 -64.89
N LEU A 6 -17.63 -5.53 -64.42
CA LEU A 6 -17.59 -5.93 -63.03
C LEU A 6 -16.14 -5.78 -62.54
N LYS A 7 -15.90 -4.99 -61.49
CA LYS A 7 -14.68 -5.09 -60.68
C LYS A 7 -15.09 -5.46 -59.26
N SER A 8 -14.81 -6.70 -58.91
CA SER A 8 -14.87 -7.22 -57.55
C SER A 8 -13.85 -6.49 -56.68
N LEU A 9 -14.29 -5.83 -55.61
CA LEU A 9 -13.46 -5.62 -54.44
C LEU A 9 -13.91 -6.63 -53.38
N LEU A 10 -12.99 -7.53 -53.02
CA LEU A 10 -13.06 -8.31 -51.78
C LEU A 10 -13.15 -7.33 -50.61
N ALA A 11 -14.27 -7.35 -49.90
CA ALA A 11 -14.36 -6.77 -48.57
C ALA A 11 -13.73 -7.76 -47.59
N THR A 12 -12.47 -7.51 -47.23
CA THR A 12 -11.81 -8.21 -46.13
C THR A 12 -12.46 -7.74 -44.83
N SER A 13 -13.34 -8.56 -44.28
CA SER A 13 -13.93 -8.38 -42.95
C SER A 13 -12.82 -8.48 -41.89
N VAL A 14 -12.35 -7.34 -41.40
CA VAL A 14 -11.62 -7.25 -40.14
C VAL A 14 -12.64 -7.49 -39.03
N LEU A 15 -12.60 -8.68 -38.43
CA LEU A 15 -13.19 -8.89 -37.11
C LEU A 15 -12.43 -7.99 -36.13
N LEU A 16 -13.04 -6.88 -35.73
CA LEU A 16 -12.68 -6.22 -34.48
C LEU A 16 -13.05 -7.20 -33.36
N ALA A 17 -12.04 -7.82 -32.75
CA ALA A 17 -12.19 -8.42 -31.44
C ALA A 17 -12.50 -7.27 -30.48
N VAL A 18 -13.78 -7.11 -30.13
CA VAL A 18 -14.20 -6.27 -29.01
C VAL A 18 -13.58 -6.93 -27.78
N GLY A 19 -12.48 -6.35 -27.31
CA GLY A 19 -11.93 -6.67 -26.01
C GLY A 19 -13.03 -6.46 -24.99
N CYS A 20 -13.36 -7.52 -24.24
CA CYS A 20 -14.20 -7.41 -23.07
C CYS A 20 -13.53 -6.41 -22.12
N THR A 21 -14.01 -5.17 -22.12
CA THR A 21 -13.85 -4.30 -20.97
C THR A 21 -14.56 -5.04 -19.83
N SER A 22 -13.78 -5.64 -18.93
CA SER A 22 -14.30 -6.10 -17.66
C SER A 22 -14.92 -4.89 -16.98
N THR A 23 -16.23 -4.76 -17.02
CA THR A 23 -16.96 -3.89 -16.10
C THR A 23 -16.46 -4.22 -14.70
N PRO A 24 -16.03 -3.23 -13.90
CA PRO A 24 -15.72 -3.47 -12.49
C PRO A 24 -16.89 -4.24 -11.89
N SER A 25 -16.63 -5.42 -11.33
CA SER A 25 -17.67 -6.15 -10.60
C SER A 25 -18.13 -5.24 -9.47
N ALA A 26 -19.44 -5.00 -9.39
CA ALA A 26 -20.01 -4.28 -8.24
C ALA A 26 -19.49 -4.92 -6.94
N PRO A 27 -19.20 -4.12 -5.89
CA PRO A 27 -18.73 -4.66 -4.63
C PRO A 27 -19.68 -5.75 -4.14
N GLU A 28 -19.15 -6.96 -3.95
CA GLU A 28 -19.91 -8.08 -3.44
C GLU A 28 -19.92 -7.99 -1.92
N PHE A 29 -21.08 -7.64 -1.36
CA PHE A 29 -21.28 -7.70 0.08
C PHE A 29 -21.87 -9.07 0.42
N PRO A 30 -21.22 -9.87 1.28
CA PRO A 30 -21.81 -11.10 1.77
C PRO A 30 -23.14 -10.79 2.49
N ASN A 31 -23.98 -11.80 2.73
CA ASN A 31 -25.34 -11.56 3.20
C ASN A 31 -25.77 -12.56 4.29
N ASN A 32 -26.14 -12.02 5.46
CA ASN A 32 -26.82 -12.64 6.61
C ASN A 32 -26.50 -14.11 6.90
N LYS A 33 -25.25 -14.38 7.32
CA LYS A 33 -24.80 -15.71 7.74
C LYS A 33 -25.48 -16.20 9.03
N GLU A 34 -25.97 -15.31 9.89
CA GLU A 34 -26.59 -15.68 11.18
C GLU A 34 -27.90 -16.46 10.98
N THR A 35 -28.79 -15.95 10.12
CA THR A 35 -30.12 -16.55 9.94
C THR A 35 -30.25 -17.35 8.64
N GLY A 36 -29.34 -17.16 7.68
CA GLY A 36 -29.43 -17.73 6.33
C GLY A 36 -30.55 -17.14 5.46
N VAL A 37 -31.32 -16.17 5.97
CA VAL A 37 -32.33 -15.44 5.21
C VAL A 37 -31.72 -14.15 4.68
N ALA A 38 -31.65 -14.01 3.36
CA ALA A 38 -31.05 -12.85 2.71
C ALA A 38 -31.70 -11.53 3.18
N LEU A 39 -30.86 -10.60 3.62
CA LEU A 39 -31.20 -9.19 3.77
C LEU A 39 -31.16 -8.52 2.40
N LEU A 40 -31.75 -7.33 2.30
CA LEU A 40 -31.48 -6.51 1.13
C LEU A 40 -30.02 -6.03 1.19
N THR A 41 -29.29 -6.20 0.10
CA THR A 41 -27.89 -5.78 -0.01
C THR A 41 -27.79 -4.33 -0.51
N PRO A 42 -27.08 -3.43 0.19
CA PRO A 42 -26.75 -2.11 -0.34
C PRO A 42 -25.96 -2.20 -1.64
N VAL A 43 -26.18 -1.26 -2.56
CA VAL A 43 -25.37 -1.13 -3.79
C VAL A 43 -24.12 -0.28 -3.56
N ALA A 44 -24.12 0.55 -2.52
CA ALA A 44 -22.97 1.33 -2.09
C ALA A 44 -23.06 1.64 -0.59
N ILE A 45 -21.90 1.78 0.04
CA ILE A 45 -21.77 2.19 1.44
C ILE A 45 -20.70 3.28 1.53
N THR A 46 -21.05 4.43 2.10
CA THR A 46 -20.16 5.60 2.18
C THR A 46 -20.18 6.20 3.58
N ALA A 47 -19.20 7.04 3.93
CA ALA A 47 -19.19 7.76 5.20
C ALA A 47 -18.70 9.19 5.03
N SER A 48 -18.96 10.04 6.03
CA SER A 48 -18.39 11.39 6.10
C SER A 48 -16.87 11.37 6.29
N SER A 49 -16.35 10.42 7.06
CA SER A 49 -14.93 10.22 7.31
C SER A 49 -14.64 8.83 7.90
N HIS A 50 -13.37 8.47 7.99
CA HIS A 50 -12.87 7.35 8.78
C HIS A 50 -11.36 7.42 9.06
N ASP A 51 -10.88 6.60 9.99
CA ASP A 51 -9.46 6.44 10.35
C ASP A 51 -8.70 5.41 9.48
N GLY A 52 -9.24 5.11 8.31
CA GLY A 52 -8.81 4.05 7.39
C GLY A 52 -9.62 2.76 7.53
N ASN A 53 -10.32 2.57 8.66
CA ASN A 53 -11.33 1.52 8.80
C ASN A 53 -12.63 2.01 8.13
N GLY A 54 -12.76 1.73 6.84
CA GLY A 54 -13.79 2.26 5.94
C GLY A 54 -15.21 1.71 6.17
N PRO A 55 -16.21 2.30 5.49
CA PRO A 55 -17.62 2.00 5.68
C PRO A 55 -18.08 0.72 4.95
N ASP A 56 -17.27 0.18 4.03
CA ASP A 56 -17.44 -1.15 3.42
C ASP A 56 -17.55 -2.28 4.46
N ARG A 57 -16.91 -2.08 5.63
CA ARG A 57 -16.87 -3.00 6.78
C ARG A 57 -18.11 -2.93 7.67
N LEU A 58 -19.18 -2.31 7.19
CA LEU A 58 -20.47 -2.30 7.88
C LEU A 58 -21.38 -3.43 7.40
N PHE A 59 -21.03 -4.10 6.30
CA PHE A 59 -21.86 -5.14 5.70
C PHE A 59 -20.99 -6.27 5.14
N ASP A 60 -19.90 -6.64 5.82
CA ASP A 60 -19.06 -7.78 5.48
C ASP A 60 -19.32 -9.03 6.33
N GLN A 61 -20.21 -8.93 7.33
CA GLN A 61 -20.58 -10.01 8.26
C GLN A 61 -19.36 -10.58 8.98
N ASP A 62 -18.50 -9.67 9.42
CA ASP A 62 -17.29 -9.92 10.18
C ASP A 62 -17.21 -8.94 11.38
N LEU A 63 -17.54 -9.45 12.57
CA LEU A 63 -17.43 -8.68 13.82
C LEU A 63 -15.99 -8.25 14.19
N THR A 64 -14.98 -8.69 13.43
CA THR A 64 -13.58 -8.31 13.64
C THR A 64 -13.15 -7.10 12.82
N THR A 65 -13.90 -6.74 11.78
CA THR A 65 -13.74 -5.48 11.03
C THR A 65 -14.70 -4.43 11.58
N ARG A 66 -14.56 -3.18 11.12
CA ARG A 66 -15.41 -2.06 11.55
C ARG A 66 -15.27 -0.88 10.62
N TRP A 67 -16.30 -0.04 10.56
CA TRP A 67 -16.12 1.39 10.27
C TRP A 67 -15.68 2.12 11.53
N SER A 68 -14.78 3.10 11.42
CA SER A 68 -14.42 3.96 12.56
C SER A 68 -14.13 5.39 12.18
N SER A 69 -14.80 6.31 12.86
CA SER A 69 -14.63 7.75 12.71
C SER A 69 -14.68 8.45 14.08
N ALA A 70 -13.87 9.48 14.27
CA ALA A 70 -13.87 10.29 15.49
C ALA A 70 -14.55 11.63 15.20
N GLY A 71 -15.60 11.95 15.96
CA GLY A 71 -16.30 13.22 15.80
C GLY A 71 -17.79 13.11 16.11
N GLU A 72 -18.36 14.23 16.54
CA GLU A 72 -19.80 14.38 16.73
C GLU A 72 -20.47 14.62 15.37
N GLY A 73 -21.51 13.86 15.05
CA GLY A 73 -22.27 14.01 13.79
C GLY A 73 -21.66 13.30 12.59
N GLU A 74 -20.52 12.63 12.75
CA GLU A 74 -19.94 11.78 11.70
C GLU A 74 -20.87 10.63 11.37
N TRP A 75 -21.01 10.30 10.09
CA TRP A 75 -22.04 9.41 9.61
C TRP A 75 -21.52 8.33 8.65
N ALA A 76 -22.26 7.22 8.60
CA ALA A 76 -22.13 6.19 7.58
C ALA A 76 -23.50 5.92 6.94
N MET A 77 -23.53 5.73 5.63
CA MET A 77 -24.74 5.69 4.81
C MET A 77 -24.75 4.45 3.92
N LEU A 78 -25.85 3.71 3.96
CA LEU A 78 -26.18 2.61 3.06
C LEU A 78 -27.07 3.14 1.94
N ASP A 79 -26.67 2.98 0.68
CA ASP A 79 -27.52 3.18 -0.50
C ASP A 79 -28.05 1.83 -0.99
N TYR A 80 -29.36 1.63 -0.97
CA TYR A 80 -30.00 0.41 -1.46
C TYR A 80 -30.33 0.43 -2.97
N GLY A 81 -29.94 1.48 -3.67
CA GLY A 81 -30.08 1.66 -5.12
C GLY A 81 -31.49 2.00 -5.61
N SER A 82 -32.50 1.72 -4.78
CA SER A 82 -33.92 1.98 -5.05
C SER A 82 -34.68 2.20 -3.74
N VAL A 83 -35.88 2.78 -3.83
CA VAL A 83 -36.72 3.03 -2.65
C VAL A 83 -37.34 1.73 -2.16
N GLN A 84 -37.16 1.47 -0.87
CA GLN A 84 -37.62 0.28 -0.15
C GLN A 84 -38.36 0.72 1.10
N GLU A 85 -39.02 -0.22 1.78
CA GLU A 85 -39.73 0.05 3.03
C GLU A 85 -38.97 -0.58 4.19
N PHE A 86 -38.64 0.21 5.23
CA PHE A 86 -37.89 -0.23 6.40
C PHE A 86 -38.60 0.19 7.69
N ASP A 87 -38.50 -0.64 8.73
CA ASP A 87 -39.02 -0.36 10.07
C ASP A 87 -37.97 -0.58 11.18
N ALA A 88 -36.76 -1.03 10.84
CA ALA A 88 -35.68 -1.20 11.80
C ALA A 88 -34.30 -1.04 11.17
N VAL A 89 -33.30 -0.90 12.04
CA VAL A 89 -31.90 -1.24 11.74
C VAL A 89 -31.42 -2.31 12.71
N GLN A 90 -30.50 -3.16 12.25
CA GLN A 90 -29.66 -4.00 13.11
C GLN A 90 -28.23 -3.48 13.03
N ALA A 91 -27.58 -3.35 14.18
CA ALA A 91 -26.21 -2.84 14.27
C ALA A 91 -25.39 -3.61 15.31
N ALA A 92 -24.15 -3.91 14.99
CA ALA A 92 -23.17 -4.47 15.93
C ALA A 92 -22.07 -3.43 16.19
N PHE A 93 -21.57 -3.36 17.43
CA PHE A 93 -20.73 -2.24 17.88
C PHE A 93 -19.34 -2.71 18.32
N SER A 94 -18.31 -1.98 17.89
CA SER A 94 -16.93 -2.29 18.32
C SER A 94 -16.75 -2.01 19.81
N LYS A 95 -16.38 -3.06 20.55
CA LYS A 95 -16.36 -3.06 22.03
C LYS A 95 -17.75 -2.79 22.63
N GLY A 96 -18.81 -3.23 21.95
CA GLY A 96 -20.20 -3.02 22.35
C GLY A 96 -20.58 -3.64 23.71
N ASN A 97 -19.77 -4.55 24.25
CA ASN A 97 -19.91 -5.10 25.60
C ASN A 97 -19.12 -4.34 26.69
N GLU A 98 -18.42 -3.27 26.33
CA GLU A 98 -17.60 -2.47 27.25
C GLU A 98 -18.07 -1.01 27.38
N ARG A 99 -18.85 -0.52 26.41
CA ARG A 99 -19.31 0.88 26.29
C ARG A 99 -20.57 0.94 25.43
N GLN A 100 -21.35 1.98 25.64
CA GLN A 100 -22.56 2.24 24.85
C GLN A 100 -22.26 3.27 23.77
N SER A 101 -22.59 2.96 22.52
CA SER A 101 -22.54 3.89 21.39
C SER A 101 -23.77 4.77 21.38
N LYS A 102 -23.61 6.04 21.02
CA LYS A 102 -24.69 7.03 20.94
C LYS A 102 -24.91 7.42 19.48
N PHE A 103 -26.14 7.43 18.99
CA PHE A 103 -26.41 7.68 17.58
C PHE A 103 -27.86 8.03 17.27
N ASP A 104 -28.07 8.58 16.08
CA ASP A 104 -29.37 8.69 15.43
C ASP A 104 -29.41 7.80 14.19
N ILE A 105 -30.62 7.45 13.74
CA ILE A 105 -30.87 6.87 12.42
C ILE A 105 -31.71 7.84 11.60
N GLN A 106 -31.21 8.15 10.42
CA GLN A 106 -31.87 9.01 9.44
C GLN A 106 -32.09 8.24 8.14
N VAL A 107 -33.16 8.60 7.44
CA VAL A 107 -33.51 8.00 6.14
C VAL A 107 -33.78 9.06 5.09
N SER A 108 -33.58 8.71 3.82
CA SER A 108 -33.86 9.59 2.69
C SER A 108 -34.29 8.81 1.44
N VAL A 109 -35.09 9.45 0.60
CA VAL A 109 -35.45 8.95 -0.73
C VAL A 109 -34.51 9.51 -1.81
N ASP A 110 -34.09 10.77 -1.66
CA ASP A 110 -33.32 11.53 -2.65
C ASP A 110 -31.82 11.66 -2.31
N GLY A 111 -31.43 11.35 -1.07
CA GLY A 111 -30.06 11.48 -0.57
C GLY A 111 -29.70 12.89 -0.07
N GLU A 112 -30.61 13.85 -0.21
CA GLU A 112 -30.41 15.26 0.13
C GLU A 112 -31.24 15.66 1.37
N ASN A 113 -32.50 15.24 1.40
CA ASN A 113 -33.44 15.55 2.48
C ASN A 113 -33.53 14.37 3.44
N TRP A 114 -33.18 14.60 4.69
CA TRP A 114 -33.05 13.56 5.72
C TRP A 114 -34.16 13.66 6.76
N THR A 115 -34.78 12.53 7.07
CA THR A 115 -35.77 12.40 8.16
C THR A 115 -35.18 11.51 9.25
N THR A 116 -35.12 12.00 10.49
CA THR A 116 -34.73 11.18 11.65
C THR A 116 -35.87 10.24 12.01
N VAL A 117 -35.60 8.93 12.00
CA VAL A 117 -36.56 7.87 12.38
C VAL A 117 -36.29 7.31 13.77
N LEU A 118 -35.05 7.43 14.25
CA LEU A 118 -34.65 7.17 15.62
C LEU A 118 -33.69 8.26 16.07
N GLU A 119 -33.97 8.84 17.23
CA GLU A 119 -33.17 9.94 17.81
C GLU A 119 -32.63 9.52 19.18
N ASN A 120 -31.44 10.01 19.54
CA ASN A 120 -30.79 9.80 20.84
C ASN A 120 -30.70 8.32 21.24
N GLN A 121 -30.44 7.44 20.28
CA GLN A 121 -30.29 6.01 20.54
C GLN A 121 -29.01 5.74 21.32
N MET A 122 -29.07 4.66 22.11
CA MET A 122 -27.94 4.18 22.89
C MET A 122 -27.89 2.66 22.79
N SER A 123 -26.74 2.11 22.39
CA SER A 123 -26.58 0.66 22.37
C SER A 123 -26.56 0.08 23.79
N SER A 124 -26.77 -1.23 23.90
CA SER A 124 -26.89 -1.95 25.17
C SER A 124 -25.66 -1.81 26.08
N GLY A 125 -24.46 -1.68 25.51
CA GLY A 125 -23.21 -1.71 26.26
C GLY A 125 -22.85 -3.09 26.83
N LYS A 126 -23.51 -4.16 26.35
CA LYS A 126 -23.43 -5.51 26.92
C LYS A 126 -23.10 -6.62 25.91
N ALA A 127 -23.13 -6.32 24.62
CA ALA A 127 -23.05 -7.30 23.54
C ALA A 127 -22.12 -6.84 22.40
N LEU A 128 -21.46 -7.79 21.73
CA LEU A 128 -20.69 -7.54 20.51
C LEU A 128 -21.48 -7.83 19.23
N GLY A 129 -22.48 -8.71 19.31
CA GLY A 129 -23.34 -9.08 18.20
C GLY A 129 -24.36 -8.00 17.84
N LEU A 130 -25.25 -8.37 16.90
CA LEU A 130 -26.27 -7.48 16.37
C LEU A 130 -27.32 -7.12 17.43
N GLU A 131 -27.58 -5.82 17.55
CA GLU A 131 -28.66 -5.23 18.33
C GLU A 131 -29.66 -4.54 17.39
N ARG A 132 -30.96 -4.77 17.58
CA ARG A 132 -32.01 -4.19 16.74
C ARG A 132 -32.58 -2.92 17.37
N PHE A 133 -32.70 -1.88 16.54
CA PHE A 133 -33.35 -0.62 16.86
C PHE A 133 -34.50 -0.42 15.88
N GLN A 134 -35.74 -0.45 16.38
CA GLN A 134 -36.96 -0.52 15.59
C GLN A 134 -37.85 0.69 15.84
N TRP A 135 -38.52 1.19 14.80
CA TRP A 135 -39.52 2.24 14.87
C TRP A 135 -40.90 1.71 14.46
N GLU A 136 -41.97 2.40 14.88
CA GLU A 136 -43.32 1.83 14.85
C GLU A 136 -43.93 1.72 13.44
N THR A 137 -43.69 2.73 12.59
CA THR A 137 -44.29 2.79 11.25
C THR A 137 -43.22 2.68 10.18
N ALA A 138 -43.33 1.68 9.32
CA ALA A 138 -42.38 1.50 8.25
C ALA A 138 -42.35 2.73 7.32
N VAL A 139 -41.16 3.13 6.90
CA VAL A 139 -40.91 4.32 6.08
C VAL A 139 -40.27 3.93 4.76
N LYS A 140 -40.59 4.69 3.72
CA LYS A 140 -39.98 4.51 2.40
C LYS A 140 -38.65 5.26 2.33
N ALA A 141 -37.57 4.55 1.99
CA ALA A 141 -36.25 5.12 1.86
C ALA A 141 -35.40 4.36 0.84
N ARG A 142 -34.52 5.08 0.15
CA ARG A 142 -33.41 4.49 -0.60
C ARG A 142 -32.12 4.48 0.22
N TYR A 143 -31.94 5.53 1.02
CA TYR A 143 -30.74 5.76 1.82
C TYR A 143 -31.05 5.64 3.30
N VAL A 144 -30.20 4.93 4.04
CA VAL A 144 -30.26 4.83 5.51
C VAL A 144 -28.91 5.22 6.08
N ARG A 145 -28.92 6.18 7.02
CA ARG A 145 -27.72 6.79 7.57
C ARG A 145 -27.67 6.66 9.09
N TYR A 146 -26.58 6.08 9.60
CA TYR A 146 -26.19 6.14 11.00
C TYR A 146 -25.45 7.45 11.25
N VAL A 147 -25.89 8.24 12.22
CA VAL A 147 -25.23 9.49 12.64
C VAL A 147 -24.70 9.30 14.04
N GLY A 148 -23.38 9.32 14.20
CA GLY A 148 -22.71 8.99 15.45
C GLY A 148 -22.50 10.19 16.38
N HIS A 149 -22.73 9.97 17.67
CA HIS A 149 -22.52 10.94 18.75
C HIS A 149 -21.48 10.43 19.77
N GLY A 150 -20.49 9.69 19.27
CA GLY A 150 -19.46 9.00 20.05
C GLY A 150 -20.01 7.84 20.89
N ASN A 151 -19.39 7.62 22.05
CA ASN A 151 -19.77 6.58 23.01
C ASN A 151 -19.60 7.07 24.45
N THR A 152 -19.99 6.25 25.43
CA THR A 152 -19.90 6.60 26.85
C THR A 152 -18.48 6.80 27.39
N LYS A 153 -17.43 6.54 26.60
CA LYS A 153 -16.02 6.69 27.00
C LYS A 153 -15.23 7.71 26.17
N SER A 154 -15.67 8.05 24.96
CA SER A 154 -14.89 8.83 23.99
C SER A 154 -15.75 9.32 22.82
N GLY A 155 -15.20 10.20 21.96
CA GLY A 155 -15.84 10.69 20.73
C GLY A 155 -15.77 9.76 19.51
N TRP A 156 -15.38 8.50 19.68
CA TRP A 156 -15.28 7.54 18.58
C TRP A 156 -16.63 6.89 18.24
N ASN A 157 -16.97 6.88 16.95
CA ASN A 157 -18.03 6.09 16.34
C ASN A 157 -17.38 4.85 15.74
N SER A 158 -17.72 3.65 16.25
CA SER A 158 -17.12 2.41 15.78
C SER A 158 -18.16 1.30 15.72
N VAL A 159 -18.56 0.95 14.50
CA VAL A 159 -19.65 0.02 14.20
C VAL A 159 -19.07 -1.11 13.34
N THR A 160 -19.33 -2.35 13.72
CA THR A 160 -18.83 -3.56 13.05
C THR A 160 -19.81 -4.07 12.01
N GLU A 161 -21.12 -3.89 12.24
CA GLU A 161 -22.15 -4.25 11.25
C GLU A 161 -23.29 -3.25 11.32
N LEU A 162 -23.92 -2.95 10.18
CA LEU A 162 -25.11 -2.12 10.07
C LEU A 162 -25.95 -2.55 8.87
N ALA A 163 -27.22 -2.86 9.10
CA ALA A 163 -28.18 -3.13 8.03
C ALA A 163 -29.55 -2.54 8.37
N ALA A 164 -30.22 -1.94 7.39
CA ALA A 164 -31.65 -1.63 7.47
C ALA A 164 -32.49 -2.88 7.19
N VAL A 165 -33.63 -2.98 7.87
CA VAL A 165 -34.47 -4.19 7.92
C VAL A 165 -35.94 -3.78 7.85
N ASN A 166 -36.73 -4.65 7.23
CA ASN A 166 -38.19 -4.64 7.33
C ASN A 166 -38.65 -5.89 8.09
N CYS A 167 -39.07 -5.77 9.33
CA CYS A 167 -39.43 -6.90 10.19
C CYS A 167 -40.69 -7.65 9.73
N ASN A 168 -41.44 -7.13 8.76
CA ASN A 168 -42.55 -7.86 8.13
C ASN A 168 -42.09 -8.80 7.01
N VAL A 169 -40.85 -8.64 6.51
CA VAL A 169 -40.30 -9.39 5.38
C VAL A 169 -39.04 -10.15 5.77
N ASN A 170 -38.15 -9.50 6.50
CA ASN A 170 -36.86 -10.03 6.94
C ASN A 170 -36.96 -10.66 8.35
N ALA A 171 -35.97 -11.47 8.69
CA ALA A 171 -35.84 -12.01 10.04
C ALA A 171 -35.47 -10.88 11.03
N CYS A 172 -36.34 -10.67 12.03
CA CYS A 172 -36.06 -9.82 13.20
C CYS A 172 -36.05 -10.69 14.47
N PRO A 173 -34.99 -11.51 14.67
CA PRO A 173 -34.97 -12.49 15.75
C PRO A 173 -34.95 -11.83 17.13
N THR A 174 -35.45 -12.53 18.14
CA THR A 174 -35.41 -12.06 19.53
C THR A 174 -33.98 -12.00 20.09
N SER A 175 -33.01 -12.68 19.47
CA SER A 175 -31.58 -12.61 19.81
C SER A 175 -30.99 -11.21 19.64
N HIS A 176 -31.53 -10.38 18.74
CA HIS A 176 -31.07 -9.00 18.57
C HIS A 176 -31.64 -8.02 19.61
N ILE A 177 -32.41 -8.51 20.58
CA ILE A 177 -32.80 -7.73 21.76
C ILE A 177 -31.92 -8.20 22.92
N ILE A 178 -31.04 -7.33 23.40
CA ILE A 178 -29.96 -7.72 24.32
C ILE A 178 -30.49 -8.00 25.73
N THR A 179 -30.79 -9.27 25.99
CA THR A 179 -31.20 -9.81 27.29
C THR A 179 -30.04 -10.54 28.00
N PRO A 180 -30.13 -10.85 29.30
CA PRO A 180 -29.11 -11.65 29.98
C PRO A 180 -28.83 -13.01 29.33
N ALA A 181 -29.82 -13.63 28.68
CA ALA A 181 -29.66 -14.88 27.96
C ALA A 181 -28.81 -14.72 26.69
N VAL A 182 -29.00 -13.62 25.95
CA VAL A 182 -28.17 -13.27 24.78
C VAL A 182 -26.72 -13.02 25.20
N VAL A 183 -26.51 -12.23 26.26
CA VAL A 183 -25.16 -11.97 26.80
C VAL A 183 -24.47 -13.27 27.24
N ALA A 184 -25.21 -14.20 27.86
CA ALA A 184 -24.67 -15.50 28.23
C ALA A 184 -24.28 -16.35 27.00
N ALA A 185 -25.05 -16.29 25.91
CA ALA A 185 -24.73 -16.99 24.67
C ALA A 185 -23.50 -16.42 23.97
N GLU A 186 -23.29 -15.10 24.00
CA GLU A 186 -22.11 -14.46 23.42
C GLU A 186 -20.79 -14.85 24.10
N ALA A 187 -20.82 -15.30 25.36
CA ALA A 187 -19.61 -15.71 26.06
C ALA A 187 -18.84 -16.82 25.31
N THR A 188 -19.57 -17.75 24.66
CA THR A 188 -18.99 -18.79 23.81
C THR A 188 -18.36 -18.20 22.55
N MET A 189 -19.09 -17.34 21.84
CA MET A 189 -18.59 -16.66 20.64
C MET A 189 -17.32 -15.85 20.94
N ILE A 190 -17.30 -15.11 22.05
CA ILE A 190 -16.13 -14.33 22.49
C ILE A 190 -14.93 -15.24 22.80
N ALA A 191 -15.18 -16.40 23.42
CA ALA A 191 -14.12 -17.38 23.69
C ALA A 191 -13.55 -17.97 22.40
N GLU A 192 -14.40 -18.28 21.42
CA GLU A 192 -14.02 -18.75 20.10
C GLU A 192 -13.20 -17.70 19.33
N MET A 193 -13.66 -16.45 19.32
CA MET A 193 -12.92 -15.32 18.70
C MET A 193 -11.53 -15.15 19.34
N LYS A 194 -11.42 -15.21 20.67
CA LYS A 194 -10.11 -15.15 21.36
C LYS A 194 -9.22 -16.34 21.04
N ALA A 195 -9.79 -17.53 20.92
CA ALA A 195 -9.05 -18.72 20.51
C ALA A 195 -8.53 -18.60 19.07
N ALA A 196 -9.36 -18.07 18.16
CA ALA A 196 -8.97 -17.79 16.78
C ALA A 196 -7.86 -16.72 16.70
N GLU A 197 -7.95 -15.64 17.47
CA GLU A 197 -6.88 -14.61 17.54
C GLU A 197 -5.55 -15.22 18.00
N LYS A 198 -5.59 -16.11 19.01
CA LYS A 198 -4.40 -16.82 19.49
C LYS A 198 -3.84 -17.76 18.42
N ALA A 199 -4.70 -18.51 17.72
CA ALA A 199 -4.29 -19.40 16.65
C ALA A 199 -3.64 -18.62 15.49
N LEU A 200 -4.20 -17.46 15.13
CA LEU A 200 -3.62 -16.57 14.12
C LEU A 200 -2.24 -16.06 14.54
N LYS A 201 -2.06 -15.65 15.80
CA LYS A 201 -0.74 -15.23 16.31
C LYS A 201 0.30 -16.36 16.22
N GLU A 202 -0.10 -17.59 16.54
CA GLU A 202 0.79 -18.76 16.45
C GLU A 202 1.13 -19.10 15.00
N ALA A 203 0.16 -19.05 14.07
CA ALA A 203 0.38 -19.26 12.64
C ALA A 203 1.35 -18.24 12.04
N ARG A 204 1.51 -17.07 12.67
CA ARG A 204 2.40 -15.98 12.25
C ARG A 204 3.75 -15.95 12.94
N LYS A 205 4.13 -17.00 13.70
CA LYS A 205 5.40 -17.04 14.46
C LYS A 205 6.65 -16.83 13.58
N ASP A 206 6.60 -17.27 12.32
CA ASP A 206 7.71 -17.21 11.37
C ASP A 206 7.73 -15.89 10.57
N LEU A 207 6.89 -14.91 10.93
CA LEU A 207 6.78 -13.62 10.24
C LEU A 207 8.13 -12.92 10.02
N ARG A 208 9.04 -13.00 10.98
CA ARG A 208 10.36 -12.36 10.93
C ARG A 208 11.51 -13.34 10.65
N SER A 209 11.18 -14.59 10.30
CA SER A 209 12.17 -15.58 9.88
C SER A 209 12.62 -15.33 8.44
N GLY A 210 13.90 -15.58 8.17
CA GLY A 210 14.47 -15.62 6.82
C GLY A 210 14.59 -17.04 6.25
N ASP A 211 14.03 -18.06 6.92
CA ASP A 211 14.15 -19.47 6.55
C ASP A 211 13.13 -19.86 5.44
N PHE A 212 13.31 -19.29 4.25
CA PHE A 212 12.52 -19.60 3.05
C PHE A 212 13.28 -19.19 1.77
N GLY A 213 12.72 -19.54 0.61
CA GLY A 213 13.27 -19.20 -0.70
C GLY A 213 14.33 -20.19 -1.17
N ALA A 214 14.42 -20.37 -2.47
CA ALA A 214 15.45 -21.22 -3.07
C ALA A 214 16.86 -20.63 -2.85
N PRO A 215 17.91 -21.44 -2.63
CA PRO A 215 19.28 -20.94 -2.59
C PRO A 215 19.66 -20.27 -3.91
N ALA A 216 20.20 -19.06 -3.85
CA ALA A 216 20.72 -18.37 -5.03
C ALA A 216 22.19 -18.67 -5.30
N VAL A 217 22.56 -18.64 -6.58
CA VAL A 217 23.96 -18.74 -7.02
C VAL A 217 24.59 -17.35 -6.97
N TYR A 218 25.64 -17.19 -6.19
CA TYR A 218 26.45 -15.96 -6.14
C TYR A 218 27.59 -16.07 -7.16
N PRO A 219 27.63 -15.23 -8.21
CA PRO A 219 28.66 -15.32 -9.25
C PRO A 219 30.09 -15.32 -8.72
N CYS A 220 30.41 -14.49 -7.72
CA CYS A 220 31.75 -14.40 -7.14
C CYS A 220 32.22 -15.67 -6.42
N GLU A 221 31.28 -16.49 -5.95
CA GLU A 221 31.57 -17.74 -5.25
C GLU A 221 31.59 -18.94 -6.19
N THR A 222 31.20 -18.77 -7.46
CA THR A 222 30.94 -19.88 -8.38
C THR A 222 31.61 -19.74 -9.73
N THR A 223 31.30 -18.68 -10.47
CA THR A 223 31.63 -18.56 -11.91
C THR A 223 32.60 -17.42 -12.22
N VAL A 224 32.71 -16.43 -11.34
CA VAL A 224 33.50 -15.21 -11.55
C VAL A 224 34.51 -15.01 -10.43
N LYS A 225 35.74 -14.65 -10.78
CA LYS A 225 36.75 -14.21 -9.79
C LYS A 225 36.63 -12.70 -9.58
N CYS A 226 35.89 -12.30 -8.55
CA CYS A 226 35.65 -10.89 -8.26
C CYS A 226 36.87 -10.23 -7.59
N ASN A 227 37.35 -9.11 -8.14
CA ASN A 227 38.44 -8.32 -7.53
C ASN A 227 37.87 -7.22 -6.63
N THR A 228 37.52 -7.61 -5.41
CA THR A 228 36.81 -6.75 -4.45
C THR A 228 37.61 -5.55 -3.91
N ARG A 229 38.88 -5.39 -4.31
CA ARG A 229 39.71 -4.21 -3.98
C ARG A 229 39.79 -3.18 -5.11
N THR A 230 38.97 -3.35 -6.13
CA THR A 230 38.90 -2.45 -7.28
C THR A 230 37.46 -2.17 -7.64
N ALA A 231 37.19 -0.98 -8.15
CA ALA A 231 35.89 -0.65 -8.69
C ALA A 231 35.60 -1.48 -9.94
N LEU A 232 34.33 -1.88 -10.09
CA LEU A 232 33.78 -2.50 -11.29
C LEU A 232 33.90 -1.54 -12.49
N PRO A 233 34.08 -2.06 -13.71
CA PRO A 233 34.02 -1.24 -14.91
C PRO A 233 32.63 -0.60 -15.07
N VAL A 234 32.54 0.58 -15.69
CA VAL A 234 31.25 1.16 -16.07
C VAL A 234 30.67 0.34 -17.23
N PRO A 235 29.44 -0.19 -17.12
CA PRO A 235 28.83 -0.90 -18.23
C PRO A 235 28.51 0.08 -19.35
N THR A 236 29.03 -0.15 -20.55
CA THR A 236 28.88 0.73 -21.72
C THR A 236 27.97 0.16 -22.80
N GLY A 237 27.52 -1.09 -22.63
CA GLY A 237 26.71 -1.83 -23.61
C GLY A 237 25.26 -2.06 -23.19
N LEU A 238 24.75 -1.28 -22.22
CA LEU A 238 23.37 -1.44 -21.75
C LEU A 238 22.39 -1.05 -22.88
N PRO A 239 21.31 -1.82 -23.09
CA PRO A 239 20.29 -1.46 -24.07
C PRO A 239 19.48 -0.25 -23.56
N ALA A 240 18.91 0.54 -24.47
CA ALA A 240 18.08 1.70 -24.12
C ALA A 240 16.78 1.30 -23.40
N THR A 241 16.31 0.08 -23.63
CA THR A 241 15.19 -0.55 -22.92
C THR A 241 15.58 -1.97 -22.57
N PRO A 242 15.16 -2.51 -21.40
CA PRO A 242 15.52 -3.86 -21.01
C PRO A 242 15.09 -4.93 -22.02
N VAL A 243 15.93 -5.95 -22.18
CA VAL A 243 15.74 -7.04 -23.14
C VAL A 243 15.49 -8.35 -22.40
N ALA A 244 14.54 -9.15 -22.88
CA ALA A 244 14.24 -10.47 -22.33
C ALA A 244 15.46 -11.41 -22.42
N GLY A 245 15.64 -12.26 -21.40
CA GLY A 245 16.75 -13.22 -21.34
C GLY A 245 18.09 -12.67 -20.87
N ASN A 246 18.28 -11.35 -20.89
CA ASN A 246 19.42 -10.70 -20.24
C ASN A 246 19.33 -10.86 -18.71
N ALA A 247 20.48 -10.93 -18.04
CA ALA A 247 20.52 -10.74 -16.59
C ALA A 247 20.24 -9.26 -16.22
N PRO A 248 19.84 -8.96 -14.97
CA PRO A 248 19.61 -7.58 -14.53
C PRO A 248 20.79 -6.64 -14.83
N SER A 249 22.04 -7.09 -14.62
CA SER A 249 23.24 -6.30 -14.90
C SER A 249 23.55 -6.05 -16.37
N GLU A 250 22.89 -6.77 -17.28
CA GLU A 250 23.01 -6.58 -18.73
C GLU A 250 21.93 -5.61 -19.25
N ASN A 251 20.87 -5.38 -18.47
CA ASN A 251 19.82 -4.39 -18.77
C ASN A 251 20.02 -3.07 -18.00
N PHE A 252 20.65 -3.10 -16.84
CA PHE A 252 20.80 -1.97 -15.92
C PHE A 252 22.23 -1.85 -15.38
N ASP A 253 22.66 -0.64 -15.02
CA ASP A 253 23.93 -0.47 -14.31
C ASP A 253 23.78 -0.94 -12.85
N MET A 254 24.10 -2.21 -12.62
CA MET A 254 24.08 -2.84 -11.30
C MET A 254 25.37 -2.63 -10.51
N THR A 255 26.35 -1.88 -11.03
CA THR A 255 27.65 -1.72 -10.37
C THR A 255 27.60 -0.81 -9.16
N HIS A 256 26.63 0.08 -9.08
CA HIS A 256 26.47 1.04 -8.01
C HIS A 256 25.33 0.67 -7.06
N TRP A 257 25.06 -0.62 -6.86
CA TRP A 257 24.04 -1.11 -5.94
C TRP A 257 24.52 -2.33 -5.17
N TYR A 258 24.06 -2.50 -3.92
CA TYR A 258 23.89 -3.84 -3.32
C TYR A 258 22.40 -4.12 -3.16
N LEU A 259 22.00 -5.39 -3.19
CA LEU A 259 20.62 -5.83 -2.97
C LEU A 259 20.48 -6.42 -1.58
N SER A 260 19.48 -5.98 -0.81
CA SER A 260 19.10 -6.64 0.44
C SER A 260 17.92 -7.57 0.21
N GLN A 261 18.04 -8.82 0.67
CA GLN A 261 17.05 -9.87 0.43
C GLN A 261 16.40 -10.35 1.74
N PRO A 262 15.09 -10.62 1.77
CA PRO A 262 14.37 -10.89 3.01
C PRO A 262 14.55 -12.33 3.53
N PHE A 263 15.54 -13.08 3.03
CA PHE A 263 15.91 -14.41 3.51
C PHE A 263 17.24 -14.39 4.30
N ASP A 264 17.51 -15.47 5.03
CA ASP A 264 18.65 -15.65 5.95
C ASP A 264 19.20 -17.08 5.81
N HIS A 265 19.77 -17.38 4.64
CA HIS A 265 20.25 -18.75 4.33
C HIS A 265 21.52 -19.08 5.11
N ASP A 266 22.31 -18.08 5.50
CA ASP A 266 23.53 -18.26 6.30
C ASP A 266 23.28 -18.32 7.82
N LYS A 267 22.02 -18.08 8.24
CA LYS A 267 21.53 -18.17 9.63
C LYS A 267 22.20 -17.17 10.58
N ASN A 268 22.56 -16.00 10.06
CA ASN A 268 23.17 -14.93 10.85
C ASN A 268 22.14 -13.98 11.49
N GLY A 269 20.84 -14.16 11.20
CA GLY A 269 19.75 -13.35 11.73
C GLY A 269 19.56 -12.00 11.02
N LYS A 270 20.09 -11.85 9.80
CA LYS A 270 20.00 -10.65 8.96
C LYS A 270 19.66 -11.01 7.51
N PRO A 271 19.23 -10.01 6.72
CA PRO A 271 19.13 -10.16 5.27
C PRO A 271 20.41 -10.67 4.62
N ASP A 272 20.27 -11.58 3.67
CA ASP A 272 21.34 -11.98 2.78
C ASP A 272 21.57 -10.91 1.71
N ASP A 273 22.60 -10.09 1.90
CA ASP A 273 22.94 -9.01 0.99
C ASP A 273 23.77 -9.49 -0.22
N VAL A 274 23.41 -9.05 -1.42
CA VAL A 274 24.15 -9.30 -2.67
C VAL A 274 25.03 -8.10 -2.97
N SER A 275 26.35 -8.29 -2.89
CA SER A 275 27.33 -7.25 -3.17
C SER A 275 27.31 -6.76 -4.63
N GLU A 276 27.89 -5.57 -4.85
CA GLU A 276 27.98 -4.94 -6.17
C GLU A 276 28.63 -5.86 -7.21
N TRP A 277 29.69 -6.59 -6.80
CA TRP A 277 30.39 -7.55 -7.65
C TRP A 277 29.52 -8.73 -8.05
N ASN A 278 28.64 -9.22 -7.17
CA ASN A 278 27.72 -10.30 -7.53
C ASN A 278 26.61 -9.77 -8.44
N LEU A 279 26.00 -8.62 -8.09
CA LEU A 279 24.93 -8.02 -8.90
C LEU A 279 25.40 -7.70 -10.31
N ALA A 280 26.54 -7.01 -10.46
CA ALA A 280 27.11 -6.65 -11.75
C ALA A 280 27.58 -7.84 -12.61
N ASN A 281 27.61 -9.05 -12.06
CA ASN A 281 28.00 -10.27 -12.77
C ASN A 281 26.83 -11.25 -12.93
N GLY A 282 25.62 -10.71 -13.10
CA GLY A 282 24.46 -11.47 -13.55
C GLY A 282 23.68 -12.20 -12.45
N TYR A 283 23.83 -11.77 -11.19
CA TYR A 283 23.02 -12.33 -10.10
C TYR A 283 21.52 -12.21 -10.39
N GLN A 284 20.80 -13.31 -10.15
CA GLN A 284 19.34 -13.36 -10.13
C GLN A 284 18.88 -14.31 -9.03
N HIS A 285 17.76 -13.96 -8.40
CA HIS A 285 16.97 -14.85 -7.56
C HIS A 285 15.59 -15.06 -8.21
N PRO A 286 15.22 -16.29 -8.60
CA PRO A 286 14.06 -16.55 -9.46
C PRO A 286 12.72 -16.17 -8.83
N GLU A 287 12.64 -16.06 -7.51
CA GLU A 287 11.39 -15.70 -6.81
C GLU A 287 11.23 -14.20 -6.53
N ILE A 288 12.32 -13.43 -6.41
CA ILE A 288 12.25 -12.06 -5.85
C ILE A 288 13.04 -10.99 -6.59
N PHE A 289 14.03 -11.37 -7.39
CA PHE A 289 14.91 -10.44 -8.10
C PHE A 289 15.38 -11.06 -9.42
N TYR A 290 14.66 -10.81 -10.51
CA TYR A 290 14.91 -11.46 -11.79
C TYR A 290 14.45 -10.63 -12.97
N THR A 291 14.94 -10.97 -14.16
CA THR A 291 14.46 -10.41 -15.42
C THR A 291 13.19 -11.12 -15.87
N ALA A 292 12.09 -10.37 -16.03
CA ALA A 292 10.83 -10.87 -16.57
C ALA A 292 10.92 -11.20 -18.07
N ASP A 293 9.88 -11.88 -18.59
CA ASP A 293 9.77 -12.26 -20.01
C ASP A 293 9.79 -11.08 -20.99
N ASP A 294 9.48 -9.86 -20.51
CA ASP A 294 9.55 -8.62 -21.29
C ASP A 294 10.84 -7.81 -21.05
N GLY A 295 11.80 -8.37 -20.31
CA GLY A 295 13.07 -7.74 -19.95
C GLY A 295 13.04 -6.92 -18.66
N GLY A 296 11.87 -6.60 -18.11
CA GLY A 296 11.77 -5.78 -16.89
C GLY A 296 12.42 -6.42 -15.66
N LEU A 297 12.97 -5.61 -14.77
CA LEU A 297 13.57 -6.07 -13.52
C LEU A 297 12.51 -6.16 -12.42
N VAL A 298 12.21 -7.38 -11.99
CA VAL A 298 11.20 -7.67 -10.96
C VAL A 298 11.81 -7.55 -9.57
N PHE A 299 11.09 -6.87 -8.68
CA PHE A 299 11.30 -6.90 -7.23
C PHE A 299 10.04 -7.42 -6.56
N LYS A 300 10.14 -8.50 -5.78
CA LYS A 300 9.03 -9.04 -4.99
C LYS A 300 9.38 -9.00 -3.51
N SER A 301 8.52 -8.39 -2.69
CA SER A 301 8.68 -8.38 -1.24
C SER A 301 7.44 -8.95 -0.55
N TYR A 302 7.61 -10.12 0.06
CA TYR A 302 6.60 -10.71 0.94
C TYR A 302 6.41 -9.88 2.21
N VAL A 303 5.33 -10.15 2.95
CA VAL A 303 5.13 -9.67 4.32
C VAL A 303 6.11 -10.38 5.27
N LYS A 304 6.34 -11.68 5.07
CA LYS A 304 7.37 -12.44 5.80
C LYS A 304 8.79 -12.03 5.38
N GLY A 305 9.74 -12.28 6.27
CA GLY A 305 11.16 -12.09 5.98
C GLY A 305 12.01 -11.70 7.17
N VAL A 306 13.31 -11.96 7.12
CA VAL A 306 14.24 -11.34 8.06
C VAL A 306 14.28 -9.82 7.80
N ARG A 307 14.56 -9.03 8.84
CA ARG A 307 14.58 -7.56 8.77
C ARG A 307 16.00 -7.04 8.95
N THR A 308 16.29 -5.91 8.31
CA THR A 308 17.62 -5.25 8.37
C THR A 308 18.06 -4.85 9.78
N SER A 309 17.11 -4.66 10.71
CA SER A 309 17.40 -4.39 12.12
C SER A 309 16.24 -4.77 13.03
N LYS A 310 16.46 -4.71 14.35
CA LYS A 310 15.41 -4.87 15.36
C LYS A 310 14.34 -3.77 15.29
N ASN A 311 14.70 -2.55 14.89
CA ASN A 311 13.79 -1.41 14.83
C ASN A 311 12.97 -1.40 13.53
N THR A 312 13.42 -2.13 12.51
CA THR A 312 12.72 -2.23 11.22
C THR A 312 11.52 -3.18 11.35
N LYS A 313 10.32 -2.69 11.06
CA LYS A 313 9.09 -3.52 11.08
C LYS A 313 8.95 -4.41 9.85
N TYR A 314 9.28 -3.90 8.68
CA TYR A 314 8.89 -4.51 7.40
C TYR A 314 10.06 -5.16 6.66
N ALA A 315 9.77 -6.21 5.89
CA ALA A 315 10.72 -6.85 4.98
C ALA A 315 10.96 -5.98 3.74
N ARG A 316 12.06 -6.23 3.03
CA ARG A 316 12.40 -5.51 1.79
C ARG A 316 13.07 -6.45 0.80
N THR A 317 12.84 -6.20 -0.48
CA THR A 317 13.70 -6.63 -1.58
C THR A 317 14.08 -5.35 -2.30
N GLU A 318 15.22 -4.79 -1.93
CA GLU A 318 15.51 -3.38 -2.19
C GLU A 318 17.01 -3.16 -2.39
N LEU A 319 17.34 -2.34 -3.38
CA LEU A 319 18.68 -1.89 -3.66
C LEU A 319 19.08 -0.74 -2.75
N ARG A 320 20.37 -0.68 -2.41
CA ARG A 320 21.02 0.43 -1.71
C ARG A 320 22.19 0.91 -2.57
N GLU A 321 22.21 2.19 -2.90
CA GLU A 321 23.21 2.78 -3.79
C GLU A 321 24.63 2.64 -3.24
N MET A 322 25.63 2.29 -4.04
CA MET A 322 27.01 2.02 -3.64
C MET A 322 27.99 2.72 -4.57
N MET A 323 28.25 4.01 -4.36
CA MET A 323 29.13 4.80 -5.25
C MET A 323 30.59 4.31 -5.27
N ARG A 324 30.99 3.44 -4.32
CA ARG A 324 32.31 2.77 -4.35
C ARG A 324 32.42 1.73 -5.48
N ARG A 325 31.27 1.37 -6.07
CA ARG A 325 31.15 0.48 -7.23
C ARG A 325 31.93 -0.82 -7.10
N GLY A 326 31.83 -1.49 -5.95
CA GLY A 326 32.51 -2.77 -5.69
C GLY A 326 33.92 -2.68 -5.11
N ASP A 327 34.51 -1.49 -4.96
CA ASP A 327 35.76 -1.35 -4.18
C ASP A 327 35.45 -1.43 -2.67
N GLN A 328 35.58 -2.62 -2.11
CA GLN A 328 35.29 -2.92 -0.72
C GLN A 328 36.36 -2.40 0.26
N SER A 329 37.43 -1.76 -0.22
CA SER A 329 38.33 -1.00 0.66
C SER A 329 37.66 0.27 1.19
N ILE A 330 36.64 0.76 0.49
CA ILE A 330 35.82 1.90 0.88
C ILE A 330 34.68 1.43 1.78
N LYS A 331 34.55 2.05 2.95
CA LYS A 331 33.50 1.72 3.92
C LYS A 331 32.11 2.04 3.36
N THR A 332 31.13 1.18 3.64
CA THR A 332 29.72 1.42 3.24
C THR A 332 29.15 2.72 3.81
N LYS A 333 29.49 3.04 5.07
CA LYS A 333 28.92 4.15 5.84
C LYS A 333 29.91 5.31 6.02
N GLY A 334 29.37 6.52 6.11
CA GLY A 334 30.09 7.76 6.38
C GLY A 334 30.22 8.65 5.15
N VAL A 335 30.54 9.93 5.37
CA VAL A 335 30.89 10.87 4.29
C VAL A 335 32.24 10.44 3.70
N ASN A 336 32.18 9.72 2.59
CA ASN A 336 33.33 9.07 1.96
C ASN A 336 33.05 8.77 0.49
N LYS A 337 33.94 8.03 -0.18
CA LYS A 337 33.83 7.68 -1.60
C LYS A 337 32.80 6.60 -1.95
N ASN A 338 31.86 6.29 -1.06
CA ASN A 338 30.70 5.44 -1.32
C ASN A 338 29.36 6.17 -1.30
N ASN A 339 29.31 7.37 -0.74
CA ASN A 339 28.08 8.10 -0.45
C ASN A 339 28.18 9.54 -0.93
N TRP A 340 27.05 10.15 -1.25
CA TRP A 340 26.96 11.54 -1.66
C TRP A 340 26.47 12.44 -0.53
N VAL A 341 26.50 13.75 -0.76
CA VAL A 341 25.98 14.76 0.17
C VAL A 341 25.25 15.84 -0.62
N PHE A 342 24.39 16.63 0.03
CA PHE A 342 23.76 17.77 -0.63
C PHE A 342 24.79 18.87 -0.90
N SER A 343 24.64 19.67 -1.96
CA SER A 343 25.54 20.79 -2.26
C SER A 343 25.47 21.93 -1.24
N SER A 344 24.50 21.90 -0.33
CA SER A 344 24.38 22.77 0.85
C SER A 344 25.23 22.32 2.04
N ALA A 345 25.78 21.09 2.02
CA ALA A 345 26.62 20.58 3.10
C ALA A 345 27.98 21.33 3.22
N PRO A 346 28.69 21.21 4.34
CA PRO A 346 29.97 21.89 4.53
C PRO A 346 31.03 21.45 3.52
N GLU A 347 31.92 22.37 3.14
CA GLU A 347 32.97 22.16 2.12
C GLU A 347 33.82 20.89 2.34
N ALA A 348 34.09 20.54 3.60
CA ALA A 348 34.84 19.34 3.94
C ALA A 348 34.11 18.06 3.48
N ASP A 349 32.78 18.04 3.59
CA ASP A 349 31.95 16.91 3.19
C ASP A 349 31.81 16.85 1.67
N LEU A 350 31.61 18.00 1.02
CA LEU A 350 31.58 18.10 -0.46
C LEU A 350 32.83 17.49 -1.08
N LYS A 351 34.01 17.74 -0.49
CA LYS A 351 35.30 17.19 -0.96
C LYS A 351 35.45 15.70 -0.64
N ALA A 352 34.95 15.24 0.50
CA ALA A 352 35.12 13.88 0.99
C ALA A 352 34.17 12.87 0.31
N ALA A 353 32.95 13.30 -0.01
CA ALA A 353 31.91 12.49 -0.63
C ALA A 353 32.28 11.97 -2.03
N ALA A 354 31.56 10.95 -2.50
CA ALA A 354 31.70 10.38 -3.83
C ALA A 354 31.04 11.24 -4.92
N GLY A 355 29.95 11.91 -4.56
CA GLY A 355 29.19 12.82 -5.40
C GLY A 355 28.50 13.88 -4.57
N ILE A 356 27.94 14.87 -5.26
CA ILE A 356 27.20 15.99 -4.67
C ILE A 356 25.84 16.05 -5.35
N ASP A 357 24.80 16.35 -4.55
CA ASP A 357 23.41 16.35 -5.00
C ASP A 357 23.03 15.00 -5.59
N GLY A 358 21.84 14.84 -6.17
CA GLY A 358 21.49 13.55 -6.75
C GLY A 358 20.18 13.57 -7.51
N VAL A 359 20.12 12.76 -8.58
CA VAL A 359 18.87 12.44 -9.27
C VAL A 359 18.74 10.93 -9.33
N LEU A 360 17.61 10.41 -8.83
CA LEU A 360 17.14 9.05 -9.06
C LEU A 360 15.93 9.13 -9.98
N GLU A 361 15.99 8.48 -11.13
CA GLU A 361 14.90 8.40 -12.09
C GLU A 361 14.60 6.94 -12.41
N ALA A 362 13.32 6.57 -12.31
CA ALA A 362 12.89 5.20 -12.59
C ALA A 362 11.58 5.18 -13.36
N THR A 363 11.44 4.17 -14.20
CA THR A 363 10.20 3.82 -14.89
C THR A 363 9.83 2.41 -14.44
N LEU A 364 8.62 2.21 -13.96
CA LEU A 364 8.16 0.93 -13.43
C LEU A 364 6.66 0.73 -13.67
N LYS A 365 6.19 -0.49 -13.42
CA LYS A 365 4.78 -0.78 -13.17
C LYS A 365 4.65 -1.52 -11.84
N ILE A 366 3.50 -1.40 -11.19
CA ILE A 366 3.17 -2.23 -10.03
C ILE A 366 2.44 -3.47 -10.52
N ASP A 367 2.98 -4.66 -10.23
CA ASP A 367 2.37 -5.92 -10.64
C ASP A 367 1.31 -6.39 -9.64
N HIS A 368 1.62 -6.26 -8.35
CA HIS A 368 0.75 -6.68 -7.25
C HIS A 368 1.02 -5.83 -6.01
N ALA A 369 -0.02 -5.59 -5.22
CA ALA A 369 0.07 -4.95 -3.92
C ALA A 369 -0.62 -5.85 -2.88
N THR A 370 -0.09 -5.93 -1.66
CA THR A 370 -0.70 -6.76 -0.61
C THR A 370 -2.20 -6.48 -0.46
N THR A 371 -3.02 -7.52 -0.41
CA THR A 371 -4.49 -7.40 -0.28
C THR A 371 -4.99 -7.78 1.10
N THR A 372 -4.11 -8.30 1.95
CA THR A 372 -4.41 -8.72 3.32
C THR A 372 -3.76 -7.77 4.34
N GLY A 373 -4.23 -7.81 5.59
CA GLY A 373 -3.69 -6.99 6.68
C GLY A 373 -4.65 -5.90 7.15
N ASN A 374 -4.21 -5.14 8.14
CA ASN A 374 -5.04 -4.10 8.73
C ASN A 374 -5.30 -2.95 7.74
N ALA A 375 -6.39 -2.21 7.99
CA ALA A 375 -6.88 -1.15 7.12
C ALA A 375 -5.84 -0.06 6.82
N ASN A 376 -4.91 0.14 7.75
CA ASN A 376 -3.90 1.19 7.70
C ASN A 376 -2.55 0.70 7.19
N GLU A 377 -2.43 -0.54 6.72
CA GLU A 377 -1.20 -1.13 6.17
C GLU A 377 -1.38 -1.74 4.79
N VAL A 378 -2.56 -2.33 4.55
CA VAL A 378 -2.86 -3.04 3.31
C VAL A 378 -2.55 -2.20 2.07
N GLY A 379 -1.93 -2.86 1.09
CA GLY A 379 -1.61 -2.29 -0.22
C GLY A 379 -0.42 -1.36 -0.28
N ARG A 380 0.19 -0.97 0.86
CA ARG A 380 1.25 0.04 0.91
C ARG A 380 2.65 -0.55 0.85
N PHE A 381 3.52 0.07 0.05
CA PHE A 381 4.96 -0.18 0.05
C PHE A 381 5.70 1.02 -0.54
N ILE A 382 7.01 1.07 -0.32
CA ILE A 382 7.91 2.11 -0.80
C ILE A 382 8.64 1.62 -2.04
N ILE A 383 8.78 2.50 -3.04
CA ILE A 383 9.40 2.22 -4.34
C ILE A 383 10.72 2.95 -4.58
N GLY A 384 10.95 4.07 -3.88
CA GLY A 384 12.19 4.86 -3.97
C GLY A 384 12.43 5.68 -2.69
N GLN A 385 13.70 5.86 -2.30
CA GLN A 385 14.07 6.59 -1.08
C GLN A 385 15.40 7.34 -1.22
N ILE A 386 15.59 8.34 -0.36
CA ILE A 386 16.90 8.83 0.08
C ILE A 386 17.01 8.55 1.57
N HIS A 387 18.14 8.02 2.01
CA HIS A 387 18.46 7.78 3.42
C HIS A 387 19.74 8.52 3.80
N ASP A 388 19.79 9.02 5.03
CA ASP A 388 21.05 9.27 5.73
C ASP A 388 21.43 8.09 6.66
N GLN A 389 22.25 8.31 7.69
CA GLN A 389 22.55 7.30 8.70
C GLN A 389 21.35 6.86 9.57
N ASN A 390 20.36 7.73 9.76
CA ASN A 390 19.32 7.63 10.76
C ASN A 390 17.92 7.93 10.21
N ASP A 391 17.81 8.89 9.29
CA ASP A 391 16.56 9.51 8.88
C ASP A 391 16.41 9.47 7.35
N GLU A 392 15.21 9.79 6.87
CA GLU A 392 14.87 9.70 5.45
C GLU A 392 14.41 11.05 4.85
N PRO A 393 15.28 11.73 4.06
CA PRO A 393 14.87 12.90 3.29
C PRO A 393 13.65 12.64 2.38
N ILE A 394 13.49 11.42 1.87
CA ILE A 394 12.27 11.02 1.18
C ILE A 394 12.01 9.51 1.27
N ARG A 395 10.74 9.16 1.45
CA ARG A 395 10.18 7.84 1.16
C ARG A 395 9.02 7.97 0.18
N LEU A 396 9.19 7.48 -1.05
CA LEU A 396 8.16 7.49 -2.09
C LEU A 396 7.34 6.21 -2.04
N TYR A 397 6.03 6.34 -1.80
CA TYR A 397 5.10 5.23 -1.61
C TYR A 397 4.25 4.99 -2.86
N TYR A 398 3.88 3.74 -3.04
CA TYR A 398 2.67 3.35 -3.76
C TYR A 398 1.71 2.67 -2.77
N ARG A 399 0.41 2.93 -2.92
CA ARG A 399 -0.63 2.25 -2.15
C ARG A 399 -1.87 1.98 -2.99
N LYS A 400 -2.32 0.73 -3.07
CA LYS A 400 -3.61 0.37 -3.67
C LYS A 400 -4.46 -0.41 -2.68
N LEU A 401 -5.66 0.11 -2.35
CA LEU A 401 -6.60 -0.62 -1.51
C LEU A 401 -7.24 -1.78 -2.30
N PRO A 402 -7.63 -2.90 -1.64
CA PRO A 402 -8.26 -4.02 -2.31
C PRO A 402 -9.55 -3.66 -3.07
N ASN A 403 -10.33 -2.71 -2.52
CA ASN A 403 -11.61 -2.25 -3.05
C ASN A 403 -11.51 -1.03 -3.99
N GLN A 404 -10.31 -0.50 -4.23
CA GLN A 404 -10.09 0.60 -5.18
C GLN A 404 -9.56 0.05 -6.51
N PRO A 405 -10.02 0.54 -7.67
CA PRO A 405 -9.59 0.01 -8.96
C PRO A 405 -8.15 0.42 -9.30
N THR A 406 -7.69 1.58 -8.82
CA THR A 406 -6.32 2.09 -8.99
C THR A 406 -5.65 2.43 -7.66
N GLY A 407 -4.35 2.72 -7.66
CA GLY A 407 -3.55 3.07 -6.49
C GLY A 407 -3.03 4.51 -6.49
N ALA A 408 -2.63 4.98 -5.31
CA ALA A 408 -2.04 6.28 -5.08
C ALA A 408 -0.51 6.24 -5.06
N VAL A 409 0.10 7.37 -5.41
CA VAL A 409 1.53 7.67 -5.24
C VAL A 409 1.66 8.97 -4.46
N TYR A 410 2.46 8.93 -3.39
CA TYR A 410 2.70 10.05 -2.49
C TYR A 410 4.05 9.83 -1.79
N PHE A 411 4.59 10.83 -1.10
CA PHE A 411 5.83 10.65 -0.36
C PHE A 411 5.79 11.30 1.03
N ALA A 412 6.69 10.84 1.90
CA ALA A 412 6.98 11.47 3.18
C ALA A 412 8.37 12.11 3.15
N HIS A 413 8.52 13.28 3.78
CA HIS A 413 9.78 13.94 4.07
C HIS A 413 9.99 14.02 5.58
N GLU A 414 11.05 13.40 6.10
CA GLU A 414 11.46 13.63 7.49
C GLU A 414 12.38 14.81 7.60
N SER A 415 12.28 15.56 8.70
CA SER A 415 13.13 16.70 8.98
C SER A 415 13.49 16.80 10.47
N GLN A 416 14.55 17.53 10.77
CA GLN A 416 14.97 17.86 12.13
C GLN A 416 15.23 16.60 12.96
N ASP A 417 16.10 15.71 12.45
CA ASP A 417 16.41 14.38 13.02
C ASP A 417 15.16 13.55 13.30
N ALA A 418 14.29 13.45 12.29
CA ALA A 418 13.01 12.74 12.29
C ALA A 418 12.02 13.16 13.40
N THR A 419 12.15 14.37 13.95
CA THR A 419 11.16 14.92 14.89
C THR A 419 9.91 15.46 14.20
N LYS A 420 9.97 15.65 12.88
CA LYS A 420 8.86 16.01 12.01
C LYS A 420 8.83 15.11 10.78
N GLU A 421 7.62 14.82 10.32
CA GLU A 421 7.34 14.04 9.11
C GLU A 421 6.15 14.70 8.39
N ASP A 422 6.37 15.12 7.15
CA ASP A 422 5.35 15.75 6.30
C ASP A 422 5.03 14.84 5.11
N PHE A 423 3.74 14.67 4.81
CA PHE A 423 3.26 13.86 3.69
C PHE A 423 2.78 14.74 2.54
N TYR A 424 3.25 14.43 1.33
CA TYR A 424 2.97 15.19 0.11
C TYR A 424 2.25 14.31 -0.92
N PRO A 425 1.06 14.71 -1.39
CA PRO A 425 0.35 14.00 -2.44
C PRO A 425 1.01 14.24 -3.80
N LEU A 426 0.97 13.21 -4.66
CA LEU A 426 1.27 13.32 -6.09
C LEU A 426 0.03 12.87 -6.87
N VAL A 427 -0.23 11.56 -6.91
CA VAL A 427 -1.46 10.99 -7.46
C VAL A 427 -2.24 10.39 -6.30
N GLY A 428 -3.21 11.13 -5.76
CA GLY A 428 -3.84 10.80 -4.48
C GLY A 428 -2.92 11.03 -3.28
N ASP A 429 -3.30 10.48 -2.13
CA ASP A 429 -2.58 10.63 -0.87
C ASP A 429 -2.44 9.30 -0.09
N LEU A 430 -2.01 9.40 1.17
CA LEU A 430 -1.81 8.27 2.09
C LEU A 430 -3.06 7.38 2.25
N THR A 431 -4.27 7.93 2.12
CA THR A 431 -5.54 7.18 2.25
C THR A 431 -5.72 6.19 1.10
N ALA A 432 -5.21 6.54 -0.09
CA ALA A 432 -5.37 5.82 -1.35
C ALA A 432 -6.82 5.63 -1.84
N GLU A 433 -7.72 6.54 -1.45
CA GLU A 433 -9.10 6.59 -1.97
C GLU A 433 -9.18 7.36 -3.29
N VAL A 434 -8.58 6.79 -4.33
CA VAL A 434 -8.35 7.46 -5.63
C VAL A 434 -9.36 7.10 -6.71
N GLY A 435 -10.25 6.13 -6.48
CA GLY A 435 -11.20 5.68 -7.49
C GLY A 435 -10.47 5.24 -8.78
N GLU A 436 -10.96 5.73 -9.91
CA GLU A 436 -10.39 5.49 -11.24
C GLU A 436 -9.27 6.49 -11.61
N ASP A 437 -9.02 7.51 -10.78
CA ASP A 437 -8.11 8.63 -11.11
C ASP A 437 -6.63 8.37 -10.70
N GLY A 438 -6.36 7.19 -10.11
CA GLY A 438 -5.03 6.78 -9.67
C GLY A 438 -4.17 6.14 -10.77
N ILE A 439 -3.26 5.25 -10.35
CA ILE A 439 -2.40 4.45 -11.21
C ILE A 439 -2.78 2.98 -11.06
N ALA A 440 -3.16 2.31 -12.15
CA ALA A 440 -3.60 0.91 -12.11
C ALA A 440 -2.43 -0.08 -11.92
N LEU A 441 -2.74 -1.30 -11.44
CA LEU A 441 -1.78 -2.40 -11.53
C LEU A 441 -1.47 -2.69 -13.01
N GLY A 442 -0.19 -2.87 -13.34
CA GLY A 442 0.30 -3.09 -14.70
C GLY A 442 0.50 -1.82 -15.53
N GLU A 443 0.00 -0.66 -15.09
CA GLU A 443 0.24 0.64 -15.73
C GLU A 443 1.69 1.07 -15.52
N LYS A 444 2.37 1.46 -16.59
CA LYS A 444 3.73 2.01 -16.50
C LYS A 444 3.67 3.50 -16.16
N PHE A 445 4.48 3.91 -15.20
CA PHE A 445 4.71 5.30 -14.86
C PHE A 445 6.17 5.50 -14.49
N SER A 446 6.59 6.75 -14.42
CA SER A 446 7.94 7.13 -14.01
C SER A 446 7.90 8.03 -12.79
N TYR A 447 8.95 7.97 -11.98
CA TYR A 447 9.22 8.96 -10.95
C TYR A 447 10.63 9.52 -11.09
N ARG A 448 10.79 10.78 -10.68
CA ARG A 448 12.10 11.45 -10.59
C ARG A 448 12.22 12.12 -9.23
N ILE A 449 13.26 11.78 -8.49
CA ILE A 449 13.64 12.42 -7.22
C ILE A 449 14.94 13.18 -7.48
N GLU A 450 14.87 14.50 -7.51
CA GLU A 450 16.01 15.39 -7.72
C GLU A 450 16.27 16.23 -6.48
N VAL A 451 17.52 16.19 -5.98
CA VAL A 451 18.00 17.08 -4.94
C VAL A 451 19.03 18.03 -5.53
N LYS A 452 18.85 19.34 -5.28
CA LYS A 452 19.81 20.41 -5.56
C LYS A 452 19.95 21.28 -4.31
N GLY A 453 21.02 21.08 -3.54
CA GLY A 453 21.22 21.74 -2.25
C GLY A 453 20.07 21.39 -1.29
N ASN A 454 19.41 22.42 -0.75
CA ASN A 454 18.26 22.27 0.13
C ASN A 454 16.92 22.22 -0.62
N THR A 455 16.90 21.97 -1.93
CA THR A 455 15.66 21.82 -2.69
C THR A 455 15.53 20.39 -3.20
N MET A 456 14.43 19.73 -2.86
CA MET A 456 14.05 18.45 -3.42
C MET A 456 12.84 18.60 -4.34
N THR A 457 12.97 18.19 -5.60
CA THR A 457 11.88 18.15 -6.57
C THR A 457 11.52 16.71 -6.86
N VAL A 458 10.26 16.35 -6.63
CA VAL A 458 9.72 15.01 -6.85
C VAL A 458 8.69 15.09 -7.97
N SER A 459 8.88 14.32 -9.03
CA SER A 459 7.97 14.29 -10.19
C SER A 459 7.43 12.88 -10.40
N VAL A 460 6.16 12.78 -10.81
CA VAL A 460 5.53 11.57 -11.34
C VAL A 460 5.06 11.85 -12.76
N MET A 461 5.48 11.01 -13.70
CA MET A 461 5.20 11.15 -15.12
C MET A 461 4.42 9.94 -15.62
N ARG A 462 3.33 10.17 -16.35
CA ARG A 462 2.44 9.12 -16.89
C ARG A 462 2.14 9.38 -18.35
N GLU A 463 2.07 8.33 -19.15
CA GLU A 463 1.75 8.46 -20.57
C GLU A 463 0.37 9.10 -20.76
N GLY A 464 0.31 10.21 -21.49
CA GLY A 464 -0.96 10.90 -21.77
C GLY A 464 -1.49 11.80 -20.64
N HIS A 465 -0.72 12.00 -19.56
CA HIS A 465 -1.05 12.93 -18.47
C HIS A 465 0.05 13.99 -18.30
N ASP A 466 -0.31 15.14 -17.75
CA ASP A 466 0.67 16.14 -17.32
C ASP A 466 1.48 15.62 -16.13
N ASP A 467 2.76 16.02 -16.06
CA ASP A 467 3.63 15.68 -14.93
C ASP A 467 3.10 16.29 -13.64
N VAL A 468 3.08 15.49 -12.57
CA VAL A 468 2.78 15.98 -11.23
C VAL A 468 4.08 16.24 -10.49
N VAL A 469 4.28 17.47 -10.02
CA VAL A 469 5.53 17.92 -9.40
C VAL A 469 5.28 18.49 -8.02
N GLN A 470 6.07 18.04 -7.05
CA GLN A 470 6.17 18.63 -5.71
C GLN A 470 7.58 19.16 -5.49
N VAL A 471 7.69 20.38 -4.97
CA VAL A 471 8.95 21.01 -4.59
C VAL A 471 8.98 21.19 -3.09
N VAL A 472 9.97 20.59 -2.44
CA VAL A 472 10.15 20.64 -0.99
C VAL A 472 11.37 21.49 -0.68
N ASP A 473 11.17 22.52 0.15
CA ASP A 473 12.23 23.30 0.76
C ASP A 473 12.73 22.58 2.02
N MET A 474 13.98 22.15 1.97
CA MET A 474 14.66 21.42 3.06
C MET A 474 15.60 22.33 3.87
N SER A 475 15.49 23.66 3.73
CA SER A 475 16.41 24.61 4.36
C SER A 475 16.44 24.51 5.89
N ASP A 476 15.32 24.13 6.51
CA ASP A 476 15.20 23.91 7.96
C ASP A 476 15.16 22.41 8.34
N SER A 477 15.54 21.52 7.42
CA SER A 477 15.46 20.07 7.63
C SER A 477 16.69 19.47 8.31
N GLY A 478 17.83 20.18 8.30
CA GLY A 478 19.05 19.78 9.01
C GLY A 478 19.92 18.75 8.29
N TYR A 479 19.64 18.46 7.02
CA TYR A 479 20.46 17.56 6.20
C TYR A 479 21.80 18.17 5.74
N ASP A 480 21.98 19.47 5.91
CA ASP A 480 23.15 20.27 5.54
C ASP A 480 24.08 20.60 6.72
N VAL A 481 23.79 20.13 7.94
CA VAL A 481 24.58 20.42 9.15
C VAL A 481 26.00 19.81 9.14
N GLY A 482 26.24 18.87 8.22
CA GLY A 482 27.51 18.16 8.05
C GLY A 482 27.58 16.82 8.78
N GLY A 483 28.41 15.91 8.25
CA GLY A 483 28.55 14.54 8.73
C GLY A 483 27.40 13.59 8.33
N LYS A 484 26.32 14.11 7.72
CA LYS A 484 25.24 13.33 7.11
C LYS A 484 25.67 12.89 5.71
N TYR A 485 25.53 11.59 5.42
CA TYR A 485 25.87 11.01 4.12
C TYR A 485 24.63 10.37 3.52
N MET A 486 24.46 10.53 2.22
CA MET A 486 23.25 10.15 1.51
C MET A 486 23.49 8.94 0.62
N TYR A 487 22.41 8.21 0.39
CA TYR A 487 22.35 7.14 -0.60
C TYR A 487 20.90 6.95 -1.05
N PHE A 488 20.71 6.69 -2.34
CA PHE A 488 19.44 6.29 -2.88
C PHE A 488 19.10 4.84 -2.53
N LYS A 489 17.81 4.54 -2.58
CA LYS A 489 17.26 3.19 -2.54
C LYS A 489 16.13 3.06 -3.56
N ALA A 490 15.99 1.88 -4.15
CA ALA A 490 14.92 1.57 -5.09
C ALA A 490 14.59 0.07 -5.06
N GLY A 491 13.34 -0.29 -5.32
CA GLY A 491 12.86 -1.67 -5.31
C GLY A 491 11.49 -1.75 -4.65
N VAL A 492 11.27 -2.78 -3.82
CA VAL A 492 10.03 -2.91 -3.04
C VAL A 492 10.39 -3.04 -1.55
N TYR A 493 10.15 -1.98 -0.80
CA TYR A 493 10.21 -2.01 0.65
C TYR A 493 8.78 -2.05 1.21
N ASN A 494 8.36 -3.24 1.67
CA ASN A 494 7.00 -3.47 2.16
C ASN A 494 6.66 -2.51 3.33
N GLN A 495 5.39 -2.14 3.49
CA GLN A 495 4.89 -1.32 4.61
C GLN A 495 3.68 -1.98 5.30
N ASN A 496 3.52 -3.29 5.09
CA ASN A 496 2.50 -4.13 5.68
C ASN A 496 3.15 -5.27 6.46
N ILE A 497 2.92 -5.30 7.77
CA ILE A 497 3.39 -6.37 8.68
C ILE A 497 2.23 -7.22 9.18
N SER A 498 1.00 -6.72 9.07
CA SER A 498 -0.22 -7.37 9.55
C SER A 498 -0.86 -8.33 8.54
N GLY A 499 -0.54 -8.20 7.24
CA GLY A 499 -1.00 -9.10 6.17
C GLY A 499 -0.47 -10.53 6.30
N ASP A 500 -1.05 -11.46 5.58
CA ASP A 500 -0.65 -12.87 5.56
C ASP A 500 0.82 -13.01 5.15
N LEU A 501 1.51 -14.00 5.72
CA LEU A 501 2.98 -14.13 5.59
C LEU A 501 3.45 -14.18 4.13
N ASP A 502 2.70 -14.91 3.30
CA ASP A 502 3.01 -15.12 1.89
C ASP A 502 2.36 -14.09 0.95
N ASP A 503 1.54 -13.17 1.48
CA ASP A 503 1.11 -12.01 0.71
C ASP A 503 2.33 -11.11 0.43
N TYR A 504 2.28 -10.37 -0.67
CA TYR A 504 3.43 -9.64 -1.18
C TYR A 504 3.04 -8.37 -1.91
N SER A 505 4.04 -7.52 -2.15
CA SER A 505 3.97 -6.49 -3.17
C SER A 505 5.06 -6.76 -4.20
N GLN A 506 4.79 -6.42 -5.46
CA GLN A 506 5.71 -6.64 -6.57
C GLN A 506 5.67 -5.47 -7.54
N ALA A 507 6.85 -5.06 -7.99
CA ALA A 507 7.03 -4.06 -9.02
C ALA A 507 8.04 -4.54 -10.06
N THR A 508 7.83 -4.12 -11.31
CA THR A 508 8.74 -4.39 -12.43
C THR A 508 9.29 -3.07 -12.96
N PHE A 509 10.61 -2.90 -12.86
CA PHE A 509 11.34 -1.71 -13.32
C PHE A 509 11.80 -1.87 -14.77
N TYR A 510 11.70 -0.79 -15.54
CA TYR A 510 12.14 -0.66 -16.92
C TYR A 510 13.23 0.40 -17.10
N GLN A 511 13.43 1.25 -16.10
CA GLN A 511 14.51 2.23 -16.02
C GLN A 511 14.89 2.40 -14.55
N LEU A 512 16.18 2.56 -14.28
CA LEU A 512 16.71 2.86 -12.96
C LEU A 512 18.04 3.59 -13.13
N ASP A 513 17.97 4.90 -13.24
CA ASP A 513 19.10 5.78 -13.51
C ASP A 513 19.43 6.63 -12.28
N VAL A 514 20.73 6.76 -12.01
CA VAL A 514 21.26 7.60 -10.92
C VAL A 514 22.30 8.54 -11.48
N SER A 515 22.25 9.81 -11.06
CA SER A 515 23.28 10.80 -11.41
C SER A 515 23.61 11.71 -10.23
N HIS A 516 24.85 12.18 -10.20
CA HIS A 516 25.40 13.07 -9.18
C HIS A 516 26.31 14.10 -9.85
N ASP A 517 26.38 15.29 -9.26
CA ASP A 517 27.36 16.30 -9.64
C ASP A 517 28.73 15.99 -9.00
N THR A 518 29.79 16.52 -9.61
CA THR A 518 31.15 16.40 -9.08
C THR A 518 31.59 17.67 -8.39
N TYR A 519 32.34 17.53 -7.29
CA TYR A 519 32.97 18.66 -6.62
C TYR A 519 33.87 19.45 -7.59
N THR A 520 33.63 20.75 -7.71
CA THR A 520 34.47 21.68 -8.45
C THR A 520 35.01 22.71 -7.47
N ALA A 521 36.33 22.77 -7.30
CA ALA A 521 36.96 23.78 -6.43
C ALA A 521 36.65 25.18 -7.00
N LYS A 522 36.12 26.06 -6.16
CA LYS A 522 35.89 27.47 -6.50
C LYS A 522 37.20 28.26 -6.56
#